data_AF-A0A2V9HIN0-F1
#
_entry.id   AF-A0A2V9HIN0-F1
#
_cell.length_a   1.000
_cell.length_b   1.000
_cell.length_c   1.000
_cell.angle_alpha   90.00
_cell.angle_beta   90.00
_cell.angle_gamma   90.00
#
_symmetry.space_group_name_H-M   'P 1'
#
loop_
_entity.id
_entity.type
_entity.pdbx_description
1 polymer ?
#
loop_
_entity_poly.entity_id
_entity_poly.type
_entity_poly.pdbx_seq_one_letter_code
_entity_poly.pdbx_strand_id
1 'polypeptide(L)' 'MRRALHPCFVLFLLTSLLLCFFPSFSAAQDQQPSIRFVRNPDPAPDFKLTGLDGKPVTLANSKGKVILLNFWA' A
#
# COMPACT_ATOMS: atom_id res chain seq x y z
N MET A 1 7.40 57.89 -15.03
CA MET A 1 6.42 56.80 -14.89
C MET A 1 7.17 55.53 -14.49
N ARG A 2 7.31 55.29 -13.19
CA ARG A 2 8.23 54.30 -12.61
C ARG A 2 7.51 52.98 -12.35
N ARG A 3 7.84 51.95 -13.13
CA ARG A 3 8.02 50.54 -12.73
C ARG A 3 7.12 49.99 -11.61
N ALA A 4 5.79 50.10 -11.75
CA ALA A 4 4.84 49.37 -10.90
C ALA A 4 4.58 47.93 -11.41
N LEU A 5 5.07 47.58 -12.61
CA LEU A 5 4.81 46.28 -13.27
C LEU A 5 5.78 45.15 -12.81
N HIS A 6 6.99 45.49 -12.37
CA HIS A 6 8.01 44.52 -11.94
C HIS A 6 7.77 43.85 -10.57
N PRO A 7 7.30 44.54 -9.50
CA PRO A 7 7.14 43.91 -8.19
C PRO A 7 6.01 42.87 -8.17
N CYS A 8 4.95 43.09 -8.94
CA CYS A 8 3.83 42.15 -9.05
C CYS A 8 4.24 40.86 -9.78
N PHE A 9 5.05 40.99 -10.84
CA PHE A 9 5.56 39.85 -11.59
C PHE A 9 6.57 39.01 -10.78
N VAL A 10 7.43 39.67 -10.01
CA VAL A 10 8.38 38.99 -9.11
C VAL A 10 7.65 38.27 -7.99
N LEU A 11 6.61 38.88 -7.39
CA LEU A 11 5.79 38.25 -6.37
C LEU A 11 5.06 37.01 -6.92
N PHE A 12 4.54 37.09 -8.14
CA PHE A 12 3.87 35.98 -8.82
C PHE A 12 4.81 34.81 -9.13
N LEU A 13 6.05 35.10 -9.54
CA LEU A 13 7.08 34.07 -9.74
C LEU A 13 7.50 33.41 -8.42
N LEU A 14 7.62 34.18 -7.34
CA LEU A 14 7.95 33.67 -6.02
C LEU A 14 6.87 32.76 -5.45
N THR A 15 5.59 33.11 -5.61
CA THR A 15 4.48 32.27 -5.13
C THR A 15 4.36 30.99 -5.96
N SER A 16 4.53 31.07 -7.28
CA SER A 16 4.56 29.88 -8.14
C SER A 16 5.71 28.95 -7.78
N LEU A 17 6.91 29.49 -7.54
CA LEU A 17 8.07 28.70 -7.15
C LEU A 17 7.85 28.02 -5.79
N LEU A 18 7.27 28.75 -4.82
CA LEU A 18 6.93 28.20 -3.52
C LEU A 18 5.91 27.04 -3.64
N LEU A 19 4.86 27.20 -4.46
CA LEU A 19 3.87 26.15 -4.74
C LEU A 19 4.46 24.93 -5.44
N CYS A 20 5.42 25.11 -6.36
CA CYS A 20 6.11 24.00 -7.02
C CYS A 20 7.07 23.22 -6.10
N PHE A 21 7.50 23.82 -4.98
CA PHE A 21 8.39 23.20 -4.00
C PHE A 21 7.67 22.51 -2.84
N PHE A 22 6.34 22.56 -2.77
CA PHE A 22 5.58 21.72 -1.85
C PHE A 22 5.35 20.36 -2.50
N PRO A 23 6.12 19.30 -2.15
CA PRO A 23 5.78 17.96 -2.61
C PRO A 23 4.38 17.68 -2.07
N SER A 24 3.44 17.36 -2.97
CA SER A 24 2.13 16.84 -2.59
C SER A 24 2.35 15.70 -1.61
N PHE A 25 1.99 15.91 -0.35
CA PHE A 25 2.08 14.92 0.71
C PHE A 25 1.08 13.82 0.35
N SER A 26 1.51 12.86 -0.46
CA SER A 26 0.67 11.74 -0.87
C SER A 26 0.60 10.79 0.32
N ALA A 27 -0.46 10.90 1.13
CA ALA A 27 -0.74 10.03 2.27
C ALA A 27 -1.16 8.60 1.87
N ALA A 28 -0.66 8.10 0.74
CA ALA A 28 -0.96 6.79 0.19
C ALA A 28 0.34 5.99 0.09
N GLN A 29 0.90 5.67 1.26
CA GLN A 29 2.09 4.84 1.35
C GLN A 29 1.84 3.73 2.36
N ASP A 30 1.03 2.74 1.97
CA ASP A 30 0.89 1.48 2.73
C ASP A 30 0.21 0.35 1.93
N GLN A 31 0.48 0.25 0.62
CA GLN A 31 0.10 -0.93 -0.17
C GLN A 31 1.25 -1.45 -1.03
N GLN A 32 2.44 -1.53 -0.45
CA GLN A 32 3.49 -2.36 -1.04
C GLN A 32 3.32 -3.78 -0.48
N PRO A 33 3.08 -4.82 -1.31
CA PRO A 33 2.97 -6.19 -0.82
C PRO A 33 4.29 -6.58 -0.14
N SER A 34 4.23 -6.79 1.18
CA SER A 34 5.38 -7.22 1.98
C SER A 34 5.30 -8.72 2.26
N ILE A 35 6.40 -9.43 1.99
CA ILE A 35 6.52 -10.84 2.33
C ILE A 35 7.00 -10.93 3.78
N ARG A 36 6.13 -11.40 4.68
CA ARG A 36 6.47 -11.63 6.09
C ARG A 36 7.06 -13.04 6.25
N PHE A 37 8.35 -13.13 6.52
CA PHE A 37 8.96 -14.38 6.96
C PHE A 37 8.69 -14.60 8.45
N VAL A 38 8.08 -15.74 8.80
CA VAL A 38 7.77 -16.10 10.18
C VAL A 38 8.87 -17.04 10.71
N ARG A 39 9.49 -16.69 11.84
CA ARG A 39 10.50 -17.48 12.55
C ARG A 39 10.18 -17.52 14.04
N ASN A 40 9.16 -18.30 14.39
CA ASN A 40 8.68 -18.74 15.71
C ASN A 40 7.30 -19.32 15.44
N PRO A 41 6.71 -20.23 16.25
CA PRO A 41 5.39 -20.74 15.92
C PRO A 41 4.33 -19.64 16.13
N ASP A 42 4.18 -18.76 15.14
CA ASP A 42 2.98 -17.98 14.93
C ASP A 42 1.98 -18.90 14.22
N PRO A 43 0.71 -18.91 14.63
CA PRO A 43 -0.34 -19.60 13.91
C PRO A 43 -0.38 -19.13 12.45
N ALA A 44 -0.59 -20.06 11.51
CA ALA A 44 -0.89 -19.70 10.14
C ALA A 44 -2.15 -18.80 10.11
N PRO A 45 -2.17 -17.73 9.28
CA PRO A 45 -3.36 -16.90 9.12
C PRO A 45 -4.56 -17.74 8.71
N ASP A 46 -5.74 -17.40 9.24
CA ASP A 46 -6.95 -18.08 8.80
C ASP A 46 -7.26 -17.70 7.34
N PHE A 47 -7.87 -18.65 6.63
CA PHE A 47 -8.30 -18.44 5.26
C PHE A 47 -9.60 -19.19 4.99
N LYS A 48 -10.37 -18.66 4.05
CA LYS A 48 -11.55 -19.31 3.50
C LYS A 48 -11.52 -19.16 1.98
N LEU A 49 -11.33 -20.28 1.29
CA LEU A 49 -11.25 -20.34 -0.16
C LEU A 49 -12.37 -21.22 -0.70
N THR A 50 -12.82 -20.96 -1.92
CA THR A 50 -13.66 -21.90 -2.65
C THR A 50 -12.76 -22.95 -3.30
N GLY A 51 -12.97 -24.21 -2.97
CA GLY A 51 -12.24 -25.33 -3.55
C GLY A 51 -12.64 -25.58 -5.00
N LEU A 52 -11.88 -26.44 -5.67
CA LEU A 52 -12.14 -26.84 -7.07
C LEU A 52 -13.47 -27.60 -7.23
N ASP A 53 -13.97 -28.19 -6.15
CA ASP A 53 -15.27 -28.86 -6.07
C ASP A 53 -16.42 -27.90 -5.68
N GLY A 54 -16.14 -26.61 -5.56
CA GLY A 54 -17.09 -25.59 -5.13
C GLY A 54 -17.35 -25.56 -3.62
N LYS A 55 -16.71 -26.42 -2.83
CA LYS A 55 -16.89 -26.45 -1.37
C LYS A 55 -15.91 -25.49 -0.66
N PRO A 56 -16.28 -24.96 0.51
CA PRO A 56 -15.36 -24.11 1.27
C PRO A 56 -14.19 -24.91 1.84
N VAL A 57 -12.97 -24.41 1.62
CA VAL A 57 -11.74 -24.89 2.23
C VAL A 57 -11.29 -23.86 3.27
N THR A 58 -11.11 -24.32 4.52
CA THR A 58 -10.66 -23.48 5.64
C THR A 58 -9.50 -24.13 6.37
N LEU A 59 -8.69 -23.32 7.06
CA LEU A 59 -7.63 -23.84 7.93
C LEU A 59 -8.22 -24.67 9.09
N ALA A 60 -9.39 -24.27 9.62
CA ALA A 60 -10.07 -24.95 10.73
C ALA A 60 -10.41 -26.42 10.42
N ASN A 61 -10.78 -26.73 9.17
CA ASN A 61 -11.10 -28.10 8.73
C ASN A 61 -9.90 -29.06 8.81
N SER A 62 -8.67 -28.52 8.87
CA SER A 62 -7.42 -29.29 8.92
C SER A 62 -6.74 -29.27 10.29
N LYS A 63 -7.42 -28.80 11.35
CA LYS A 63 -6.86 -28.80 12.72
C LYS A 63 -6.39 -30.20 13.13
N GLY A 64 -5.19 -30.26 13.72
CA GLY A 64 -4.57 -31.51 14.16
C GLY A 64 -3.91 -32.33 13.04
N LYS A 65 -3.90 -31.83 11.79
CA LYS A 65 -3.22 -32.47 10.66
C LYS A 65 -2.03 -31.61 10.22
N VAL A 66 -0.92 -32.27 9.87
CA VAL A 66 0.18 -31.61 9.15
C VAL A 66 -0.21 -31.54 7.68
N ILE A 67 -0.21 -30.34 7.12
CA ILE A 67 -0.61 -30.08 5.73
C ILE A 67 0.44 -29.22 5.02
N LEU A 68 0.52 -29.36 3.69
CA LEU A 68 1.28 -28.47 2.82
C LEU A 68 0.27 -27.69 1.96
N LEU A 69 0.27 -26.36 2.09
CA LEU A 69 -0.56 -25.48 1.26
C LEU A 69 0.29 -24.90 0.13
N ASN A 70 -0.11 -25.19 -1.11
CA ASN A 70 0.59 -24.75 -2.32
C ASN A 70 -0.23 -23.69 -3.08
N PHE A 71 0.36 -22.51 -3.31
CA PHE A 71 -0.21 -21.46 -4.15
C PHE A 71 0.42 -21.54 -5.55
N TRP A 72 -0.39 -21.69 -6.59
CA TRP A 72 0.06 -21.86 -7.98
C TRP A 72 -0.94 -21.23 -8.96
N ALA A 73 -0.48 -20.87 -10.15
CA ALA A 73 -1.25 -20.31 -11.26
C ALA A 73 -0.62 -20.72 -12.59
#